data_AF-A0A6J2XDC3-F1
#
_entry.id   AF-A0A6J2XDC3-F1
#
_cell.length_a   1.000
_cell.length_b   1.000
_cell.length_c   1.000
_cell.angle_alpha   90.00
_cell.angle_beta   90.00
_cell.angle_gamma   90.00
#
_symmetry.space_group_name_H-M   'P 1'
#
loop_
_entity.id
_entity.type
_entity.pdbx_description
1 polymer ?
#
loop_
_entity_poly.entity_id
_entity_poly.type
_entity_poly.pdbx_seq_one_letter_code
_entity_poly.pdbx_strand_id
1 'polypeptide(L)'
;MKFRFNGDADCPDWILAEIYTLSRLSSIKLKLLGQIVVQGIINPPLQIEKVEKLFADSKLDTDINLKACIACLTYIISAATRFNCESSALQSELQQLGLPREHSISIKRVYDEQSGNLTDYFKSRSLKINNLEDVSGNFIKETGCGLLNLSINEKTESLKLAPNTIKSLLGDLVAVRNRMKDLKEAL
;
A
#
# COMPACT_ATOMS: atom_id res chain seq x y z
N MET A 1 -13.69 16.68 -2.39
CA MET A 1 -12.97 16.59 -1.11
C MET A 1 -11.76 15.71 -1.36
N LYS A 2 -10.57 16.16 -0.97
CA LYS A 2 -9.32 15.41 -1.19
C LYS A 2 -9.16 14.32 -0.12
N PHE A 3 -8.82 13.11 -0.53
CA PHE A 3 -8.65 11.97 0.37
C PHE A 3 -7.23 11.41 0.30
N ARG A 4 -6.58 11.21 1.45
CA ARG A 4 -5.23 10.67 1.56
C ARG A 4 -5.15 9.23 1.07
N PHE A 5 -6.17 8.43 1.31
CA PHE A 5 -6.21 7.06 0.76
C PHE A 5 -6.21 7.04 -0.77
N ASN A 6 -6.54 8.16 -1.41
CA ASN A 6 -6.53 8.34 -2.85
C ASN A 6 -5.45 9.33 -3.33
N GLY A 7 -4.40 9.55 -2.53
CA GLY A 7 -3.28 10.42 -2.91
C GLY A 7 -3.68 11.90 -3.06
N ASP A 8 -4.51 12.38 -2.14
CA ASP A 8 -5.06 13.75 -2.12
C ASP A 8 -5.88 14.14 -3.37
N ALA A 9 -6.39 13.13 -4.09
CA ALA A 9 -7.36 13.30 -5.16
C ALA A 9 -8.79 13.16 -4.63
N ASP A 10 -9.75 13.64 -5.43
CA ASP A 10 -11.16 13.38 -5.19
C ASP A 10 -11.46 11.88 -5.38
N CYS A 11 -12.44 11.37 -4.62
CA CYS A 11 -12.87 9.98 -4.72
C CYS A 11 -13.64 9.77 -6.06
N PRO A 12 -13.39 8.69 -6.81
CA PRO A 12 -14.12 8.41 -8.04
C PRO A 12 -15.63 8.23 -7.80
N ASP A 13 -16.46 8.74 -8.71
CA ASP A 13 -17.92 8.69 -8.58
C ASP A 13 -18.48 7.27 -8.42
N TRP A 14 -17.88 6.28 -9.08
CA TRP A 14 -18.31 4.88 -8.95
C TRP A 14 -18.02 4.31 -7.54
N ILE A 15 -16.96 4.76 -6.86
CA ILE A 15 -16.71 4.39 -5.46
C ILE A 15 -17.79 5.03 -4.58
N LEU A 16 -18.07 6.32 -4.79
CA LEU A 16 -19.10 7.04 -4.03
C LEU A 16 -20.46 6.36 -4.12
N ALA A 17 -20.85 5.91 -5.32
CA ALA A 17 -22.08 5.15 -5.52
C ALA A 17 -22.10 3.84 -4.70
N GLU A 18 -20.96 3.13 -4.66
CA GLU A 18 -20.86 1.85 -3.96
C GLU A 18 -20.67 1.96 -2.44
N ILE A 19 -20.27 3.13 -1.91
CA ILE A 19 -20.21 3.35 -0.45
C ILE A 19 -21.59 3.16 0.19
N TYR A 20 -22.65 3.58 -0.48
CA TYR A 20 -24.02 3.32 -0.03
C TYR A 20 -24.30 1.82 0.05
N THR A 21 -23.92 1.05 -0.97
CA THR A 21 -24.07 -0.42 -0.99
C THR A 21 -23.30 -1.07 0.17
N LEU A 22 -22.06 -0.66 0.42
CA LEU A 22 -21.24 -1.17 1.52
C LEU A 22 -21.85 -0.83 2.89
N SER A 23 -22.50 0.33 3.04
CA SER A 23 -23.14 0.76 4.29
C SER A 23 -24.31 -0.14 4.69
N ARG A 24 -24.99 -0.78 3.72
CA ARG A 24 -26.13 -1.69 3.95
C ARG A 24 -25.70 -3.06 4.49
N LEU A 25 -24.42 -3.41 4.36
CA LEU A 25 -23.88 -4.65 4.92
C LEU A 25 -23.75 -4.55 6.44
N SER A 26 -23.71 -5.69 7.13
CA SER A 26 -23.30 -5.69 8.54
C SER A 26 -21.78 -5.46 8.64
N SER A 27 -21.33 -4.82 9.71
CA SER A 27 -19.89 -4.59 9.96
C SER A 27 -19.07 -5.90 9.99
N ILE A 28 -19.68 -6.99 10.47
CA ILE A 28 -19.10 -8.33 10.49
C ILE A 28 -18.90 -8.86 9.06
N LYS A 29 -19.94 -8.77 8.21
CA LYS A 29 -19.84 -9.21 6.80
C LYS A 29 -18.84 -8.38 6.03
N LEU A 30 -18.81 -7.07 6.26
CA LEU A 30 -17.84 -6.17 5.64
C LEU A 30 -16.41 -6.50 6.06
N LYS A 31 -16.18 -6.84 7.34
CA LYS A 31 -14.87 -7.31 7.82
C LYS A 31 -14.43 -8.58 7.10
N LEU A 32 -15.29 -9.60 7.05
CA LEU A 32 -15.01 -10.87 6.39
C LEU A 32 -14.74 -10.68 4.90
N LEU A 33 -15.54 -9.84 4.24
CA LEU A 33 -15.34 -9.48 2.84
C LEU A 33 -13.99 -8.79 2.63
N GLY A 34 -13.63 -7.83 3.48
CA GLY A 34 -12.33 -7.18 3.47
C GLY A 34 -11.17 -8.17 3.59
N GLN A 35 -11.26 -9.15 4.50
CA GLN A 35 -10.23 -10.19 4.65
C GLN A 35 -10.08 -11.06 3.39
N ILE A 36 -11.19 -11.46 2.77
CA ILE A 36 -11.16 -12.23 1.52
C ILE A 36 -10.58 -11.41 0.37
N VAL A 37 -10.94 -10.13 0.28
CA VAL A 37 -10.42 -9.21 -0.73
C VAL A 37 -8.91 -9.06 -0.58
N VAL A 38 -8.41 -8.81 0.63
CA VAL A 38 -6.97 -8.71 0.89
C VAL A 38 -6.24 -9.99 0.51
N GLN A 39 -6.78 -11.14 0.92
CA GLN A 39 -6.19 -12.42 0.57
C GLN A 39 -6.18 -12.66 -0.94
N GLY A 40 -7.23 -12.24 -1.65
CA GLY A 40 -7.32 -12.33 -3.11
C GLY A 40 -6.37 -11.37 -3.84
N ILE A 41 -6.01 -10.24 -3.22
CA ILE A 41 -4.98 -9.32 -3.74
C ILE A 41 -3.61 -9.97 -3.62
N ILE A 42 -3.25 -10.46 -2.42
CA ILE A 42 -1.92 -11.01 -2.11
C ILE A 42 -1.71 -12.37 -2.80
N ASN A 43 -2.71 -13.24 -2.76
CA ASN A 43 -2.67 -14.61 -3.28
C ASN A 43 -3.80 -14.83 -4.31
N PRO A 44 -3.65 -14.30 -5.53
CA PRO A 44 -4.64 -14.52 -6.59
C PRO A 44 -4.73 -16.02 -6.97
N PRO A 45 -5.92 -16.55 -7.31
CA PRO A 45 -7.16 -15.83 -7.64
C PRO A 45 -8.08 -15.54 -6.44
N LEU A 46 -8.87 -14.46 -6.55
CA LEU A 46 -9.91 -14.11 -5.57
C LEU A 46 -11.04 -15.15 -5.59
N GLN A 47 -11.36 -15.71 -4.43
CA GLN A 47 -12.32 -16.82 -4.29
C GLN A 47 -13.75 -16.29 -4.21
N ILE A 48 -14.31 -15.89 -5.37
CA ILE A 48 -15.66 -15.30 -5.48
C ILE A 48 -16.72 -16.26 -4.91
N GLU A 49 -16.58 -17.56 -5.12
CA GLU A 49 -17.51 -18.58 -4.60
C GLU A 49 -17.61 -18.57 -3.07
N LYS A 50 -16.50 -18.26 -2.36
CA LYS A 50 -16.52 -18.13 -0.91
C LYS A 50 -17.26 -16.88 -0.47
N VAL A 51 -17.14 -15.80 -1.23
CA VAL A 51 -17.93 -14.59 -1.00
C VAL A 51 -19.40 -14.92 -1.21
N GLU A 52 -19.79 -15.47 -2.35
CA GLU A 52 -21.19 -15.82 -2.64
C GLU A 52 -21.82 -16.71 -1.55
N LYS A 53 -21.08 -17.69 -1.02
CA LYS A 53 -21.54 -18.53 0.11
C LYS A 53 -21.76 -17.75 1.40
N LEU A 54 -20.90 -16.78 1.72
CA LEU A 54 -21.04 -15.93 2.92
C LEU A 54 -22.24 -14.97 2.85
N PHE A 55 -22.70 -14.65 1.64
CA PHE A 55 -23.83 -13.76 1.40
C PHE A 55 -25.12 -14.51 1.02
N ALA A 56 -25.08 -15.83 0.87
CA ALA A 56 -26.23 -16.66 0.51
C ALA A 56 -27.32 -16.74 1.61
N ASP A 57 -26.95 -16.61 2.89
CA ASP A 57 -27.85 -16.81 4.04
C ASP A 57 -28.78 -15.60 4.32
N SER A 58 -28.72 -14.56 3.49
CA SER A 58 -29.26 -13.24 3.81
C SER A 58 -30.27 -12.76 2.78
N LYS A 59 -31.55 -12.76 3.15
CA LYS A 59 -32.65 -12.22 2.30
C LYS A 59 -32.51 -10.73 1.95
N LEU A 60 -31.64 -10.00 2.65
CA LEU A 60 -31.35 -8.58 2.40
C LEU A 60 -30.24 -8.37 1.35
N ASP A 61 -29.53 -9.44 0.96
CA ASP A 61 -28.32 -9.37 0.15
C ASP A 61 -28.56 -9.71 -1.33
N THR A 62 -29.74 -10.19 -1.72
CA THR A 62 -30.07 -10.56 -3.11
C THR A 62 -30.04 -9.37 -4.09
N ASP A 63 -30.22 -8.14 -3.59
CA ASP A 63 -30.13 -6.92 -4.40
C ASP A 63 -28.72 -6.30 -4.38
N ILE A 64 -27.77 -6.89 -3.65
CA ILE A 64 -26.42 -6.34 -3.49
C ILE A 64 -25.50 -6.87 -4.59
N ASN A 65 -24.90 -5.96 -5.36
CA ASN A 65 -23.90 -6.32 -6.35
C ASN A 65 -22.56 -6.67 -5.66
N LEU A 66 -22.39 -7.93 -5.28
CA LEU A 66 -21.20 -8.42 -4.58
C LEU A 66 -19.89 -8.12 -5.33
N LYS A 67 -19.90 -8.17 -6.67
CA LYS A 67 -18.72 -7.86 -7.49
C LYS A 67 -18.35 -6.38 -7.37
N ALA A 68 -19.33 -5.50 -7.30
CA ALA A 68 -19.10 -4.07 -7.09
C ALA A 68 -18.54 -3.79 -5.69
N CYS A 69 -19.07 -4.45 -4.65
CA CYS A 69 -18.52 -4.39 -3.29
C CYS A 69 -17.06 -4.87 -3.22
N ILE A 70 -16.75 -5.99 -3.88
CA ILE A 70 -15.38 -6.52 -3.99
C ILE A 70 -14.47 -5.50 -4.68
N ALA A 71 -14.90 -4.95 -5.83
CA ALA A 71 -14.12 -3.98 -6.58
C ALA A 71 -13.88 -2.69 -5.78
N CYS A 72 -14.90 -2.20 -5.09
CA CYS A 72 -14.83 -1.02 -4.23
C CYS A 72 -13.82 -1.22 -3.08
N LEU A 73 -13.92 -2.33 -2.34
CA LEU A 73 -12.96 -2.65 -1.28
C LEU A 73 -11.55 -2.89 -1.81
N THR A 74 -11.42 -3.57 -2.95
CA THR A 74 -10.13 -3.80 -3.61
C THR A 74 -9.47 -2.47 -3.93
N TYR A 75 -10.22 -1.52 -4.49
CA TYR A 75 -9.73 -0.19 -4.80
C TYR A 75 -9.33 0.59 -3.55
N ILE A 76 -10.21 0.68 -2.55
CA ILE A 76 -9.95 1.41 -1.30
C ILE A 76 -8.69 0.90 -0.63
N ILE A 77 -8.56 -0.42 -0.45
CA ILE A 77 -7.42 -1.03 0.24
C ILE A 77 -6.14 -0.86 -0.59
N SER A 78 -6.20 -1.11 -1.90
CA SER A 78 -5.03 -0.98 -2.77
C SER A 78 -4.54 0.47 -2.87
N ALA A 79 -5.46 1.43 -2.98
CA ALA A 79 -5.15 2.84 -3.01
C ALA A 79 -4.55 3.30 -1.67
N ALA A 80 -5.18 2.92 -0.55
CA ALA A 80 -4.66 3.21 0.79
C ALA A 80 -3.23 2.70 0.96
N THR A 81 -2.94 1.46 0.56
CA THR A 81 -1.57 0.92 0.61
C THR A 81 -0.63 1.65 -0.34
N ARG A 82 -1.04 1.91 -1.57
CA ARG A 82 -0.21 2.57 -2.59
C ARG A 82 0.22 3.97 -2.18
N PHE A 83 -0.66 4.73 -1.54
CA PHE A 83 -0.39 6.07 -1.04
C PHE A 83 0.12 6.08 0.41
N ASN A 84 0.40 4.90 0.99
CA ASN A 84 0.88 4.76 2.36
C ASN A 84 0.01 5.55 3.38
N CYS A 85 -1.31 5.48 3.19
CA CYS A 85 -2.28 6.15 4.04
C CYS A 85 -2.28 5.53 5.43
N GLU A 86 -2.27 6.38 6.47
CA GLU A 86 -2.38 5.93 7.85
C GLU A 86 -3.78 5.34 8.10
N SER A 87 -3.85 4.25 8.86
CA SER A 87 -5.12 3.55 9.10
C SER A 87 -6.15 4.38 9.86
N SER A 88 -5.71 5.30 10.72
CA SER A 88 -6.56 6.28 11.41
C SER A 88 -7.17 7.32 10.44
N ALA A 89 -6.37 7.76 9.46
CA ALA A 89 -6.81 8.63 8.39
C ALA A 89 -7.80 7.92 7.47
N LEU A 90 -7.49 6.70 7.02
CA LEU A 90 -8.40 5.86 6.23
C LEU A 90 -9.76 5.68 6.93
N GLN A 91 -9.77 5.39 8.23
CA GLN A 91 -11.02 5.26 9.00
C GLN A 91 -11.86 6.55 8.99
N SER A 92 -11.20 7.71 9.10
CA SER A 92 -11.86 9.01 9.14
C SER A 92 -12.41 9.39 7.77
N GLU A 93 -11.64 9.12 6.72
CA GLU A 93 -12.01 9.37 5.32
C GLU A 93 -13.17 8.48 4.88
N LEU A 94 -13.17 7.20 5.25
CA LEU A 94 -14.30 6.30 4.98
C LEU A 94 -15.60 6.78 5.67
N GLN A 95 -15.51 7.33 6.88
CA GLN A 95 -16.66 7.96 7.55
C GLN A 95 -17.15 9.21 6.81
N GLN A 96 -16.23 10.04 6.32
CA GLN A 96 -16.59 11.22 5.51
C GLN A 96 -17.27 10.85 4.19
N LEU A 97 -16.91 9.71 3.60
CA LEU A 97 -17.57 9.16 2.41
C LEU A 97 -18.98 8.62 2.67
N GLY A 98 -19.36 8.43 3.93
CA GLY A 98 -20.70 7.95 4.32
C GLY A 98 -20.75 6.55 4.89
N LEU A 99 -19.61 5.88 5.14
CA LEU A 99 -19.62 4.61 5.86
C LEU A 99 -19.95 4.80 7.34
N PRO A 100 -20.79 3.94 7.94
CA PRO A 100 -21.01 3.93 9.38
C PRO A 100 -19.70 3.72 10.15
N ARG A 101 -19.62 4.30 11.35
CA ARG A 101 -18.41 4.23 12.18
C ARG A 101 -17.90 2.80 12.43
N GLU A 102 -18.82 1.87 12.69
CA GLU A 102 -18.49 0.45 12.91
C GLU A 102 -17.87 -0.22 11.68
N HIS A 103 -18.34 0.15 10.49
CA HIS A 103 -17.87 -0.37 9.21
C HIS A 103 -16.45 0.13 8.93
N SER A 104 -16.22 1.43 9.14
CA SER A 104 -14.90 2.05 8.97
C SER A 104 -13.87 1.49 9.97
N ILE A 105 -14.27 1.23 11.22
CA ILE A 105 -13.40 0.53 12.21
C ILE A 105 -13.07 -0.88 11.74
N SER A 106 -14.04 -1.59 11.16
CA SER A 106 -13.85 -2.96 10.68
C SER A 106 -12.86 -3.01 9.51
N ILE A 107 -12.97 -2.10 8.53
CA ILE A 107 -12.00 -1.97 7.42
C ILE A 107 -10.63 -1.55 7.94
N LYS A 108 -10.57 -0.59 8.88
CA LYS A 108 -9.32 -0.16 9.50
C LYS A 108 -8.55 -1.35 10.08
N ARG A 109 -9.21 -2.21 10.87
CA ARG A 109 -8.57 -3.39 11.47
C ARG A 109 -7.98 -4.33 10.42
N VAL A 110 -8.72 -4.61 9.35
CA VAL A 110 -8.25 -5.45 8.24
C VAL A 110 -7.03 -4.83 7.56
N TYR A 111 -7.06 -3.51 7.35
CA TYR A 111 -5.94 -2.78 6.75
C TYR A 111 -4.71 -2.75 7.67
N ASP A 112 -4.88 -2.48 8.98
CA ASP A 112 -3.80 -2.50 9.97
C ASP A 112 -3.08 -3.85 9.98
N GLU A 113 -3.83 -4.95 10.03
CA GLU A 113 -3.30 -6.32 10.08
C GLU A 113 -2.50 -6.71 8.83
N GLN A 114 -2.85 -6.15 7.65
CA GLN A 114 -2.33 -6.62 6.35
C GLN A 114 -1.54 -5.57 5.57
N SER A 115 -1.43 -4.35 6.08
CA SER A 115 -0.73 -3.23 5.43
C SER A 115 0.71 -3.57 5.03
N GLY A 116 1.45 -4.26 5.92
CA GLY A 116 2.81 -4.73 5.63
C GLY A 116 2.86 -5.73 4.47
N ASN A 117 2.04 -6.78 4.53
CA ASN A 117 1.97 -7.81 3.49
C ASN A 117 1.54 -7.25 2.13
N LEU A 118 0.55 -6.36 2.12
CA LEU A 118 0.10 -5.66 0.90
C LEU A 118 1.22 -4.80 0.31
N THR A 119 1.94 -4.08 1.17
CA THR A 119 3.06 -3.24 0.75
C THR A 119 4.17 -4.08 0.12
N ASP A 120 4.55 -5.20 0.73
CA ASP A 120 5.58 -6.08 0.21
C ASP A 120 5.15 -6.75 -1.10
N TYR A 121 3.89 -7.18 -1.18
CA TYR A 121 3.30 -7.70 -2.41
C TYR A 121 3.36 -6.65 -3.54
N PHE A 122 2.87 -5.43 -3.32
CA PHE A 122 2.92 -4.38 -4.34
C PHE A 122 4.36 -3.97 -4.69
N LYS A 123 5.29 -3.96 -3.73
CA LYS A 123 6.72 -3.72 -3.99
C LYS A 123 7.34 -4.78 -4.89
N SER A 124 7.00 -6.05 -4.70
CA SER A 124 7.50 -7.16 -5.53
C SER A 124 6.97 -7.13 -6.97
N ARG A 125 5.74 -6.61 -7.17
CA ARG A 125 5.14 -6.43 -8.50
C ARG A 125 5.41 -5.07 -9.14
N SER A 126 6.04 -4.15 -8.42
CA SER A 126 6.37 -2.84 -8.95
C SER A 126 7.44 -2.97 -10.04
N LEU A 127 7.23 -2.30 -11.17
CA LEU A 127 8.26 -2.16 -12.20
C LEU A 127 9.40 -1.31 -11.62
N LYS A 128 10.56 -1.93 -11.41
CA LYS A 128 11.78 -1.26 -10.96
C LYS A 128 12.81 -1.34 -12.08
N ILE A 129 13.48 -0.24 -12.37
CA ILE A 129 14.62 -0.21 -13.27
C ILE A 129 15.87 -0.14 -12.39
N ASN A 130 16.80 -1.09 -12.56
CA ASN A 130 18.09 -1.13 -11.87
C ASN A 130 17.94 -1.06 -10.34
N ASN A 131 17.20 -2.01 -9.76
CA ASN A 131 16.98 -2.03 -8.32
C ASN A 131 18.28 -2.34 -7.59
N LEU A 132 18.71 -1.42 -6.72
CA LEU A 132 19.81 -1.66 -5.79
C LEU A 132 19.32 -2.61 -4.69
N GLU A 133 19.84 -3.83 -4.71
CA GLU A 133 19.45 -4.93 -3.81
C GLU A 133 20.28 -4.91 -2.53
N ASP A 134 21.58 -4.67 -2.67
CA ASP A 134 22.51 -4.67 -1.55
C ASP A 134 23.65 -3.67 -1.76
N VAL A 135 24.16 -3.16 -0.65
CA VAL A 135 25.30 -2.25 -0.58
C VAL A 135 26.22 -2.71 0.53
N SER A 136 27.42 -3.12 0.18
CA SER A 136 28.48 -3.39 1.15
C SER A 136 29.69 -2.50 0.91
N GLY A 137 30.38 -2.11 1.98
CA GLY A 137 31.49 -1.18 1.91
C GLY A 137 32.63 -1.58 2.83
N ASN A 138 33.86 -1.51 2.34
CA ASN A 138 35.08 -1.71 3.10
C ASN A 138 36.02 -0.52 2.94
N PHE A 139 36.70 -0.13 4.03
CA PHE A 139 37.68 0.94 4.00
C PHE A 139 39.11 0.40 3.90
N ILE A 140 39.86 0.81 2.89
CA ILE A 140 41.23 0.38 2.65
C ILE A 140 42.17 1.35 3.39
N LYS A 141 42.67 0.93 4.56
CA LYS A 141 43.51 1.76 5.44
C LYS A 141 44.80 2.27 4.78
N GLU A 142 45.37 1.51 3.85
CA GLU A 142 46.63 1.83 3.18
C GLU A 142 46.51 2.95 2.15
N THR A 143 45.34 3.09 1.51
CA THR A 143 45.12 4.07 0.43
C THR A 143 44.13 5.18 0.83
N GLY A 144 43.45 5.03 1.97
CA GLY A 144 42.36 5.92 2.39
C GLY A 144 41.11 5.82 1.52
N CYS A 145 41.09 4.90 0.56
CA CYS A 145 39.98 4.71 -0.38
C CYS A 145 38.90 3.79 0.21
N GLY A 146 37.65 4.05 -0.16
CA GLY A 146 36.51 3.18 0.13
C GLY A 146 36.24 2.25 -1.05
N LEU A 147 36.01 0.97 -0.76
CA LEU A 147 35.56 -0.02 -1.74
C LEU A 147 34.08 -0.28 -1.47
N LEU A 148 33.23 0.07 -2.43
CA LEU A 148 31.78 -0.08 -2.37
C LEU A 148 31.36 -1.16 -3.37
N ASN A 149 30.68 -2.19 -2.91
CA ASN A 149 30.05 -3.19 -3.75
C ASN A 149 28.54 -2.93 -3.78
N LEU A 150 28.00 -2.83 -4.99
CA LEU A 150 26.58 -2.61 -5.23
C LEU A 150 26.03 -3.84 -5.94
N SER A 151 24.99 -4.47 -5.40
CA SER A 151 24.22 -5.50 -6.11
C SER A 151 23.05 -4.84 -6.84
N ILE A 152 23.08 -4.87 -8.17
CA ILE A 152 22.03 -4.30 -9.02
C ILE A 152 21.57 -5.38 -10.00
N ASN A 153 20.29 -5.77 -9.94
CA ASN A 153 19.70 -6.81 -10.78
C ASN A 153 20.56 -8.10 -10.79
N GLU A 154 20.89 -8.63 -9.61
CA GLU A 154 21.74 -9.83 -9.41
C GLU A 154 23.21 -9.69 -9.88
N LYS A 155 23.64 -8.51 -10.35
CA LYS A 155 25.05 -8.24 -10.70
C LYS A 155 25.71 -7.40 -9.62
N THR A 156 26.85 -7.89 -9.14
CA THR A 156 27.68 -7.15 -8.19
C THR A 156 28.71 -6.31 -8.94
N GLU A 157 28.64 -4.99 -8.78
CA GLU A 157 29.65 -4.05 -9.26
C GLU A 157 30.46 -3.49 -8.10
N SER A 158 31.79 -3.54 -8.22
CA SER A 158 32.72 -3.02 -7.21
C SER A 158 33.32 -1.69 -7.67
N LEU A 159 33.09 -0.64 -6.88
CA LEU A 159 33.63 0.71 -7.10
C LEU A 159 34.70 1.05 -6.05
N LYS A 160 35.83 1.56 -6.51
CA LYS A 160 36.86 2.18 -5.66
C LYS A 160 36.67 3.68 -5.66
N LEU A 161 36.51 4.26 -4.49
CA LEU A 161 36.20 5.68 -4.31
C LEU A 161 37.31 6.36 -3.53
N ALA A 162 37.78 7.48 -4.06
CA ALA A 162 38.73 8.34 -3.38
C ALA A 162 38.07 9.05 -2.17
N PRO A 163 38.83 9.46 -1.15
CA PRO A 163 38.29 10.11 0.05
C PRO A 163 37.38 11.31 -0.23
N ASN A 164 37.74 12.13 -1.22
CA ASN A 164 36.96 13.31 -1.59
C ASN A 164 35.64 12.94 -2.27
N THR A 165 35.64 11.91 -3.11
CA THR A 165 34.44 11.40 -3.79
C THR A 165 33.46 10.79 -2.78
N ILE A 166 33.95 10.11 -1.74
CA ILE A 166 33.11 9.58 -0.66
C ILE A 166 32.41 10.71 0.09
N LYS A 167 33.13 11.79 0.41
CA LYS A 167 32.55 12.96 1.09
C LYS A 167 31.48 13.64 0.23
N SER A 168 31.72 13.78 -1.08
CA SER A 168 30.73 14.34 -2.02
C SER A 168 29.49 13.44 -2.10
N LEU A 169 29.67 12.14 -2.31
CA LEU A 169 28.58 11.17 -2.39
C LEU A 169 27.73 11.16 -1.12
N LEU A 170 28.35 11.25 0.05
CA LEU A 170 27.63 11.32 1.33
C LEU A 170 26.79 12.61 1.42
N GLY A 171 27.32 13.75 0.97
CA GLY A 171 26.58 15.00 0.88
C GLY A 171 25.36 14.88 -0.04
N ASP A 172 25.55 14.30 -1.22
CA ASP A 172 24.48 14.10 -2.21
C ASP A 172 23.39 13.16 -1.67
N LEU A 173 23.77 12.04 -1.04
CA LEU A 173 22.83 11.10 -0.43
C LEU A 173 22.04 11.73 0.72
N VAL A 174 22.66 12.62 1.51
CA VAL A 174 21.96 13.38 2.56
C VAL A 174 20.96 14.37 1.94
N ALA A 175 21.34 15.07 0.88
CA ALA A 175 20.46 15.98 0.16
C ALA A 175 19.24 15.25 -0.43
N VAL A 176 19.47 14.09 -1.07
CA VAL A 176 18.39 13.22 -1.58
C VAL A 176 17.50 12.75 -0.45
N ARG A 177 18.05 12.31 0.68
CA ARG A 177 17.27 11.88 1.86
C ARG A 177 16.38 13.01 2.38
N ASN A 178 16.89 14.23 2.47
CA ASN A 178 16.10 15.37 2.94
C ASN A 178 14.97 15.68 1.97
N ARG A 179 15.26 15.73 0.66
CA ARG A 179 14.24 15.97 -0.36
C ARG A 179 13.15 14.89 -0.37
N MET A 180 13.51 13.63 -0.11
CA MET A 180 12.56 12.53 0.03
C MET A 180 11.67 12.67 1.27
N LYS A 181 12.18 13.25 2.37
CA LYS A 181 11.36 13.59 3.54
C LYS A 181 10.41 14.74 3.25
N ASP A 182 10.90 15.80 2.60
CA ASP A 182 10.08 16.96 2.24
C ASP A 182 8.93 16.53 1.32
N LEU A 183 9.20 15.66 0.34
CA LEU A 183 8.16 15.09 -0.53
C LEU A 183 7.16 14.23 0.24
N LYS A 184 7.58 13.55 1.31
CA LYS A 184 6.69 12.77 2.18
C LYS A 184 5.81 13.66 3.06
N GLU A 185 6.28 14.85 3.43
CA GLU A 185 5.51 15.83 4.21
C GLU A 185 4.59 16.70 3.33
N ALA A 186 4.89 16.82 2.03
CA ALA A 186 4.09 17.53 1.05
C ALA A 186 2.96 16.68 0.40
N LEU A 187 2.95 15.38 0.68
CA LEU A 187 1.91 14.39 0.32
C LEU A 187 1.12 14.01 1.59
#